data_AF-A0A496SDJ9-F1
#
_entry.id   AF-A0A496SDJ9-F1
#
_cell.length_a   1.000
_cell.length_b   1.000
_cell.length_c   1.000
_cell.angle_alpha   90.00
_cell.angle_beta   90.00
_cell.angle_gamma   90.00
#
_symmetry.space_group_name_H-M   'P 1'
#
loop_
_entity.id
_entity.type
_entity.pdbx_description
1 polymer ?
#
loop_
_entity_poly.entity_id
_entity_poly.type
_entity_poly.pdbx_seq_one_letter_code
_entity_poly.pdbx_strand_id
1 'polypeptide(L)'
;MHESKTSPMGEDMRRKVLVLVGPVVVVPLGIFLLHHSRTRKLEELFSGPARAAQVSKLPYLPGYRYDLRAYERYTQERSYEALGIPSPPRIEPLSWPGGAAREEFEAMMRRRAEAVTGATAVLRLRSPSVYRERRPSPLLRITYPPDGAVFPPNLCTPEVEWEDPLDDIWQVKVGAGEREWTFVTHRRRWWFPEEVWEELKRVGGEIWVEVRGTRKDGSGPVYVSGRVHFSFAPCPADDFVVYRIVSPPFNPKKAPDMFVRDIRSFKEELFLSARRKYCFNCHTFSSKRGDEGKLALQVRYMAGGDYDLRVYLGIYDISSRKGWKVRLPFSIQMSTFVSWSPDGEKLAFSANQQLVTLHPVVFETQFAGEPTSDIAIYDLPENKAYLLPGASEPDLLEIYPRWTPNGDSLVFCSAPAGLHPAQVKYDLMVIPFEGGEPRPVPGASLNGRSNYYPRFSPDGRWLSFCTSDGGSLIKSSSDIYIMRSDLKGPPRRLESNVDYAADSWHSWSSNSRWLVFASKRDDGIYARLYFTYIDEEGHAHPAVRLPVKELPPASYNIPEFVAHRPPITDGNLYKAVRVEGPALSVQGG
;
A
#
# COMPACT_ATOMS: atom_id res chain seq x y z
N MET A 1 89.89 43.26 -2.97
CA MET A 1 88.85 43.34 -1.93
C MET A 1 87.53 43.62 -2.64
N HIS A 2 86.56 42.72 -2.49
CA HIS A 2 85.16 42.76 -2.96
C HIS A 2 84.83 43.20 -4.39
N GLU A 3 84.44 42.21 -5.22
CA GLU A 3 83.46 42.40 -6.30
C GLU A 3 82.16 41.66 -5.96
N SER A 4 81.05 42.39 -6.09
CA SER A 4 79.69 42.00 -5.71
C SER A 4 79.04 41.10 -6.76
N LYS A 5 78.51 39.95 -6.33
CA LYS A 5 77.58 39.13 -7.11
C LYS A 5 76.15 39.67 -6.97
N THR A 6 75.56 40.14 -8.05
CA THR A 6 74.10 40.30 -8.19
C THR A 6 73.48 38.99 -8.65
N SER A 7 72.53 38.46 -7.87
CA SER A 7 71.79 37.22 -8.11
C SER A 7 70.52 37.45 -8.94
N PRO A 8 70.20 36.62 -9.95
CA PRO A 8 68.93 36.65 -10.67
C PRO A 8 67.91 35.77 -9.92
N MET A 9 67.30 36.28 -8.85
CA MET A 9 66.33 35.54 -8.02
C MET A 9 64.88 36.08 -8.13
N GLY A 10 64.58 36.88 -9.16
CA GLY A 10 63.28 37.57 -9.30
C GLY A 10 62.27 36.95 -10.26
N GLU A 11 62.71 36.20 -11.28
CA GLU A 11 61.82 35.77 -12.38
C GLU A 11 61.24 34.35 -12.22
N ASP A 12 62.01 33.40 -11.66
CA ASP A 12 61.58 31.99 -11.58
C ASP A 12 60.51 31.75 -10.49
N MET A 13 60.49 32.58 -9.43
CA MET A 13 59.51 32.49 -8.36
C MET A 13 58.14 33.07 -8.77
N ARG A 14 58.12 34.09 -9.65
CA ARG A 14 56.87 34.63 -10.22
C ARG A 14 56.22 33.68 -11.23
N ARG A 15 57.02 32.92 -11.99
CA ARG A 15 56.51 31.89 -12.93
C ARG A 15 55.93 30.66 -12.22
N LYS A 16 56.54 30.21 -11.12
CA LYS A 16 56.04 29.05 -10.34
C LYS A 16 54.78 29.35 -9.53
N VAL A 17 54.61 30.57 -9.04
CA VAL A 17 53.36 31.00 -8.36
C VAL A 17 52.20 31.14 -9.36
N LEU A 18 52.44 31.62 -10.60
CA LEU A 18 51.40 31.69 -11.63
C LEU A 18 50.89 30.31 -12.09
N VAL A 19 51.78 29.30 -12.14
CA VAL A 19 51.46 27.95 -12.63
C VAL A 19 50.68 27.11 -11.59
N LEU A 20 50.75 27.43 -10.30
CA LEU A 20 50.00 26.74 -9.24
C LEU A 20 48.73 27.47 -8.80
N VAL A 21 48.63 28.80 -8.94
CA VAL A 21 47.41 29.56 -8.64
C VAL A 21 46.39 29.48 -9.79
N GLY A 22 46.84 29.34 -11.03
CA GLY A 22 46.00 29.18 -12.21
C GLY A 22 44.98 28.04 -12.08
N PRO A 23 45.37 26.78 -11.81
CA PRO A 23 44.42 25.67 -11.67
C PRO A 23 43.49 25.82 -10.46
N VAL A 24 43.97 26.40 -9.36
CA VAL A 24 43.22 26.52 -8.09
C VAL A 24 42.15 27.62 -8.13
N VAL A 25 42.30 28.64 -8.99
CA VAL A 25 41.30 29.73 -9.15
C VAL A 25 40.54 29.62 -10.47
N VAL A 26 41.18 29.23 -11.57
CA VAL A 26 40.55 29.17 -12.90
C VAL A 26 39.61 27.98 -13.02
N VAL A 27 39.88 26.84 -12.38
CA VAL A 27 38.97 25.70 -12.41
C VAL A 27 37.68 26.00 -11.63
N PRO A 28 37.72 26.50 -10.37
CA PRO A 28 36.50 26.90 -9.67
C PRO A 28 35.77 28.06 -10.34
N LEU A 29 36.49 29.06 -10.87
CA LEU A 29 35.89 30.18 -11.60
C LEU A 29 35.26 29.73 -12.93
N GLY A 30 35.89 28.79 -13.64
CA GLY A 30 35.36 28.18 -14.85
C GLY A 30 34.11 27.35 -14.58
N ILE A 31 34.11 26.54 -13.52
CA ILE A 31 32.92 25.81 -13.04
C ILE A 31 31.81 26.80 -12.64
N PHE A 32 32.14 27.88 -11.94
CA PHE A 32 31.20 28.93 -11.55
C PHE A 32 30.59 29.64 -12.77
N LEU A 33 31.40 30.05 -13.75
CA LEU A 33 30.93 30.71 -14.97
C LEU A 33 30.09 29.77 -15.84
N LEU A 34 30.46 28.50 -15.96
CA LEU A 34 29.66 27.49 -16.66
C LEU A 34 28.33 27.24 -15.95
N HIS A 35 28.33 27.15 -14.62
CA HIS A 35 27.12 27.03 -13.82
C HIS A 35 26.22 28.26 -13.98
N HIS A 36 26.78 29.47 -13.86
CA HIS A 36 26.04 30.72 -13.99
C HIS A 36 25.45 30.91 -15.40
N SER A 37 26.21 30.61 -16.45
CA SER A 37 25.74 30.63 -17.84
C SER A 37 24.60 29.63 -18.08
N ARG A 38 24.74 28.41 -17.53
CA ARG A 38 23.69 27.38 -17.61
C ARG A 38 22.43 27.79 -16.85
N THR A 39 22.56 28.40 -15.67
CA THR A 39 21.43 28.90 -14.88
C THR A 39 20.70 30.02 -15.60
N ARG A 40 21.41 31.01 -16.14
CA ARG A 40 20.80 32.08 -16.96
C ARG A 40 20.04 31.52 -18.16
N LYS A 41 20.64 30.58 -18.90
CA LYS A 41 19.99 29.96 -20.06
C LYS A 41 18.72 29.19 -19.68
N LEU A 42 18.69 28.57 -18.50
CA LEU A 42 17.48 27.92 -17.97
C LEU A 42 16.44 28.95 -17.53
N GLU A 43 16.83 30.03 -16.86
CA GLU A 43 15.93 31.12 -16.48
C GLU A 43 15.27 31.76 -17.71
N GLU A 44 16.05 32.06 -18.75
CA GLU A 44 15.57 32.58 -20.02
C GLU A 44 14.51 31.65 -20.65
N LEU A 45 14.74 30.33 -20.61
CA LEU A 45 13.84 29.32 -21.18
C LEU A 45 12.44 29.34 -20.54
N PHE A 46 12.34 29.66 -19.25
CA PHE A 46 11.06 29.71 -18.52
C PHE A 46 10.54 31.15 -18.30
N SER A 47 11.20 32.17 -18.87
CA SER A 47 10.87 33.60 -18.68
C SER A 47 9.79 34.15 -19.63
N GLY A 48 9.37 33.37 -20.62
CA GLY A 48 8.37 33.77 -21.62
C GLY A 48 6.92 33.84 -21.09
N PRO A 49 5.98 34.41 -21.88
CA PRO A 49 4.57 34.49 -21.51
C PRO A 49 4.01 33.09 -21.24
N ALA A 50 3.57 32.88 -20.00
CA ALA A 50 3.19 31.59 -19.48
C ALA A 50 1.68 31.36 -19.69
N ARG A 51 1.31 30.19 -20.22
CA ARG A 51 -0.09 29.80 -20.41
C ARG A 51 -0.51 28.90 -19.27
N ALA A 52 -1.49 29.33 -18.49
CA ALA A 52 -2.10 28.50 -17.45
C ALA A 52 -2.78 27.29 -18.11
N ALA A 53 -2.41 26.08 -17.68
CA ALA A 53 -3.16 24.90 -18.03
C ALA A 53 -4.53 24.96 -17.34
N GLN A 54 -5.62 25.04 -18.11
CA GLN A 54 -6.96 24.97 -17.53
C GLN A 54 -7.18 23.58 -16.91
N VAL A 55 -7.41 23.56 -15.60
CA VAL A 55 -7.62 22.33 -14.83
C VAL A 55 -9.02 21.79 -15.14
N SER A 56 -9.13 20.79 -16.01
CA SER A 56 -10.34 19.98 -16.10
C SER A 56 -10.35 18.94 -14.98
N LYS A 57 -11.52 18.51 -14.48
CA LYS A 57 -11.60 17.27 -13.68
C LYS A 57 -10.95 16.13 -14.48
N LEU A 58 -10.19 15.24 -13.83
CA LEU A 58 -9.60 14.09 -14.52
C LEU A 58 -10.73 13.24 -15.09
N PRO A 59 -10.89 13.16 -16.42
CA PRO A 59 -11.88 12.28 -16.97
C PRO A 59 -11.30 10.87 -16.89
N TYR A 60 -11.93 10.02 -16.10
CA TYR A 60 -11.65 8.59 -16.14
C TYR A 60 -12.48 7.95 -17.24
N LEU A 61 -11.94 6.93 -17.90
CA LEU A 61 -12.77 6.09 -18.74
C LEU A 61 -13.85 5.44 -17.87
N PRO A 62 -15.10 5.34 -18.34
CA PRO A 62 -16.13 4.59 -17.63
C PRO A 62 -15.61 3.19 -17.31
N GLY A 63 -15.60 2.85 -16.02
CA GLY A 63 -15.18 1.52 -15.58
C GLY A 63 -16.16 0.47 -16.07
N TYR A 64 -15.67 -0.73 -16.32
CA TYR A 64 -16.55 -1.87 -16.47
C TYR A 64 -17.17 -2.18 -15.11
N ARG A 65 -18.50 -2.28 -15.05
CA ARG A 65 -19.17 -2.76 -13.84
C ARG A 65 -19.00 -4.27 -13.76
N TYR A 66 -18.89 -4.78 -12.54
CA TYR A 66 -19.02 -6.21 -12.28
C TYR A 66 -20.39 -6.69 -12.80
N ASP A 67 -20.41 -7.48 -13.88
CA ASP A 67 -21.61 -8.22 -14.25
C ASP A 67 -21.67 -9.49 -13.40
N LEU A 68 -22.32 -9.40 -12.25
CA LEU A 68 -22.48 -10.53 -11.33
C LEU A 68 -23.43 -11.60 -11.88
N ARG A 69 -24.17 -11.34 -12.97
CA ARG A 69 -25.13 -12.30 -13.55
C ARG A 69 -24.46 -13.53 -14.13
N ALA A 70 -23.22 -13.39 -14.61
CA ALA A 70 -22.43 -14.53 -15.04
C ALA A 70 -22.19 -15.54 -13.90
N TYR A 71 -22.14 -15.07 -12.65
CA TYR A 71 -22.00 -15.91 -11.47
C TYR A 71 -23.34 -16.48 -10.95
N GLU A 72 -24.49 -15.96 -11.37
CA GLU A 72 -25.82 -16.51 -10.96
C GLU A 72 -26.06 -17.92 -11.51
N ARG A 73 -25.39 -18.28 -12.62
CA ARG A 73 -25.45 -19.62 -13.22
C ARG A 73 -24.52 -20.62 -12.53
N TYR A 74 -23.74 -20.18 -11.54
CA TYR A 74 -22.82 -21.03 -10.81
C TYR A 74 -23.60 -21.92 -9.85
N THR A 75 -23.78 -23.19 -10.20
CA THR A 75 -24.14 -24.23 -9.22
C THR A 75 -22.86 -24.77 -8.60
N GLN A 76 -22.88 -25.06 -7.30
CA GLN A 76 -21.72 -25.48 -6.49
C GLN A 76 -20.94 -26.70 -7.04
N GLU A 77 -21.47 -27.38 -8.05
CA GLU A 77 -20.95 -28.64 -8.58
C GLU A 77 -20.13 -28.55 -9.88
N ARG A 78 -19.86 -27.39 -10.49
CA ARG A 78 -19.21 -27.39 -11.82
C ARG A 78 -18.03 -26.43 -12.03
N SER A 79 -16.99 -26.98 -12.66
CA SER A 79 -15.85 -26.27 -13.25
C SER A 79 -16.28 -25.37 -14.43
N TYR A 80 -15.42 -24.43 -14.83
CA TYR A 80 -15.62 -23.43 -15.89
C TYR A 80 -16.26 -23.95 -17.19
N GLU A 81 -16.00 -25.21 -17.56
CA GLU A 81 -16.54 -25.85 -18.78
C GLU A 81 -18.08 -25.89 -18.80
N ALA A 82 -18.72 -25.93 -17.64
CA ALA A 82 -20.17 -26.00 -17.55
C ALA A 82 -20.89 -24.66 -17.71
N LEU A 83 -20.20 -23.53 -17.53
CA LEU A 83 -20.81 -22.20 -17.65
C LEU A 83 -20.95 -21.76 -19.12
N GLY A 84 -20.46 -22.53 -20.08
CA GLY A 84 -20.42 -22.15 -21.50
C GLY A 84 -19.61 -20.87 -21.75
N ILE A 85 -18.87 -20.39 -20.73
CA ILE A 85 -17.94 -19.29 -20.86
C ILE A 85 -16.74 -19.85 -21.61
N PRO A 86 -16.40 -19.34 -22.81
CA PRO A 86 -15.25 -19.84 -23.54
C PRO A 86 -14.03 -19.72 -22.64
N SER A 87 -13.38 -20.85 -22.36
CA SER A 87 -12.03 -20.84 -21.80
C SER A 87 -11.21 -19.86 -22.64
N PRO A 88 -10.46 -18.92 -22.02
CA PRO A 88 -9.58 -18.07 -22.79
C PRO A 88 -8.73 -18.99 -23.67
N PRO A 89 -8.63 -18.73 -24.98
CA PRO A 89 -7.94 -19.63 -25.89
C PRO A 89 -6.56 -19.91 -25.30
N ARG A 90 -6.17 -21.19 -25.26
CA ARG A 90 -4.75 -21.52 -25.02
C ARG A 90 -3.98 -20.74 -26.06
N ILE A 91 -3.24 -19.74 -25.62
CA ILE A 91 -2.36 -18.99 -26.49
C ILE A 91 -1.30 -20.00 -26.91
N GLU A 92 -1.45 -20.56 -28.10
CA GLU A 92 -0.33 -21.20 -28.78
C GLU A 92 0.82 -20.20 -28.79
N PRO A 93 2.07 -20.64 -28.57
CA PRO A 93 3.22 -19.77 -28.77
C PRO A 93 3.08 -19.17 -30.17
N LEU A 94 2.87 -17.86 -30.22
CA LEU A 94 2.69 -17.13 -31.46
C LEU A 94 3.89 -17.39 -32.38
N SER A 95 3.72 -18.25 -33.38
CA SER A 95 4.70 -18.45 -34.43
C SER A 95 4.39 -17.45 -35.55
N TRP A 96 5.35 -16.58 -35.85
CA TRP A 96 5.21 -15.59 -36.90
C TRP A 96 6.29 -15.81 -37.97
N PRO A 97 5.93 -15.87 -39.25
CA PRO A 97 6.89 -15.98 -40.34
C PRO A 97 7.65 -14.65 -40.49
N GLY A 98 8.97 -14.72 -40.56
CA GLY A 98 9.81 -13.61 -41.01
C GLY A 98 10.34 -12.68 -39.91
N GLY A 99 10.96 -13.24 -38.86
CA GLY A 99 12.18 -12.72 -38.20
C GLY A 99 12.29 -11.30 -37.63
N ALA A 100 11.38 -10.36 -37.89
CA ALA A 100 11.59 -8.94 -37.64
C ALA A 100 10.60 -8.27 -36.66
N ALA A 101 9.64 -9.01 -36.08
CA ALA A 101 8.54 -8.38 -35.35
C ALA A 101 8.76 -8.20 -33.83
N ARG A 102 9.82 -8.76 -33.23
CA ARG A 102 10.02 -8.64 -31.77
C ARG A 102 10.58 -7.29 -31.38
N GLU A 103 11.58 -6.80 -32.10
CA GLU A 103 12.26 -5.54 -31.77
C GLU A 103 11.40 -4.32 -32.10
N GLU A 104 10.66 -4.32 -33.20
CA GLU A 104 9.72 -3.25 -33.55
C GLU A 104 8.49 -3.23 -32.63
N PHE A 105 7.97 -4.41 -32.25
CA PHE A 105 6.89 -4.51 -31.27
C PHE A 105 7.35 -4.12 -29.86
N GLU A 106 8.53 -4.54 -29.43
CA GLU A 106 9.15 -4.08 -28.17
C GLU A 106 9.42 -2.58 -28.20
N ALA A 107 9.81 -2.00 -29.33
CA ALA A 107 10.01 -0.55 -29.48
C ALA A 107 8.67 0.23 -29.43
N MET A 108 7.62 -0.28 -30.07
CA MET A 108 6.27 0.30 -30.00
C MET A 108 5.68 0.21 -28.57
N MET A 109 5.89 -0.92 -27.89
CA MET A 109 5.40 -1.14 -26.53
C MET A 109 6.19 -0.33 -25.49
N ARG A 110 7.50 -0.10 -25.70
CA ARG A 110 8.29 0.88 -24.93
C ARG A 110 7.76 2.30 -25.10
N ARG A 111 7.46 2.74 -26.33
CA ARG A 111 6.88 4.07 -26.60
C ARG A 111 5.52 4.30 -25.93
N ARG A 112 4.70 3.26 -25.78
CA ARG A 112 3.39 3.33 -25.09
C ARG A 112 3.53 3.25 -23.56
N ALA A 113 4.52 2.52 -23.05
CA ALA A 113 4.83 2.39 -21.62
C ALA A 113 5.54 3.62 -21.02
N GLU A 114 6.30 4.36 -21.83
CA GLU A 114 6.95 5.62 -21.46
C GLU A 114 5.97 6.79 -21.27
N ALA A 115 4.74 6.65 -21.76
CA ALA A 115 3.80 7.77 -21.83
C ALA A 115 3.11 8.12 -20.50
N VAL A 116 3.07 7.22 -19.49
CA VAL A 116 2.28 7.50 -18.26
C VAL A 116 2.94 7.11 -16.93
N THR A 117 3.62 5.97 -16.71
CA THR A 117 4.19 5.66 -15.35
C THR A 117 5.38 4.67 -15.30
N GLY A 118 5.89 4.14 -16.41
CA GLY A 118 7.08 3.27 -16.38
C GLY A 118 6.89 1.87 -15.78
N ALA A 119 5.65 1.36 -15.66
CA ALA A 119 5.38 -0.03 -15.27
C ALA A 119 5.20 -0.95 -16.50
N THR A 120 6.00 -2.00 -16.63
CA THR A 120 5.68 -3.21 -17.44
C THR A 120 6.08 -4.46 -16.63
N ALA A 121 5.52 -5.65 -16.79
CA ALA A 121 4.88 -6.25 -17.94
C ALA A 121 3.56 -6.96 -17.58
N VAL A 122 2.50 -6.66 -18.32
CA VAL A 122 1.19 -7.23 -18.08
C VAL A 122 0.64 -7.77 -19.40
N LEU A 123 0.85 -9.07 -19.62
CA LEU A 123 0.08 -9.89 -20.57
C LEU A 123 -1.44 -9.86 -20.28
N ARG A 124 -1.88 -9.23 -19.18
CA ARG A 124 -3.28 -9.05 -18.75
C ARG A 124 -3.94 -7.76 -19.25
N LEU A 125 -3.20 -6.88 -19.96
CA LEU A 125 -3.72 -5.60 -20.51
C LEU A 125 -4.55 -5.79 -21.80
N ARG A 126 -4.95 -7.03 -22.12
CA ARG A 126 -5.77 -7.35 -23.30
C ARG A 126 -7.22 -7.72 -22.97
N SER A 127 -7.67 -7.61 -21.71
CA SER A 127 -9.10 -7.76 -21.37
C SER A 127 -9.59 -6.59 -20.52
N PRO A 128 -10.88 -6.22 -20.61
CA PRO A 128 -11.48 -5.17 -19.81
C PRO A 128 -11.12 -5.28 -18.33
N SER A 129 -10.40 -4.31 -17.79
CA SER A 129 -10.21 -4.19 -16.35
C SER A 129 -11.39 -3.42 -15.76
N VAL A 130 -11.91 -3.83 -14.60
CA VAL A 130 -12.93 -3.08 -13.84
C VAL A 130 -12.41 -1.75 -13.28
N TYR A 131 -11.09 -1.57 -13.27
CA TYR A 131 -10.45 -0.35 -12.80
C TYR A 131 -10.53 0.73 -13.86
N ARG A 132 -10.92 1.94 -13.45
CA ARG A 132 -11.08 3.05 -14.38
C ARG A 132 -9.71 3.54 -14.82
N GLU A 133 -9.41 3.36 -16.10
CA GLU A 133 -8.21 3.96 -16.69
C GLU A 133 -8.32 5.49 -16.69
N ARG A 134 -7.27 6.14 -16.19
CA ARG A 134 -7.15 7.60 -16.25
C ARG A 134 -6.96 8.02 -17.71
N ARG A 135 -7.76 8.98 -18.21
CA ARG A 135 -7.45 9.57 -19.51
C ARG A 135 -6.24 10.52 -19.34
N PRO A 136 -5.19 10.40 -20.17
CA PRO A 136 -4.06 11.31 -20.12
C PRO A 136 -4.56 12.76 -20.25
N SER A 137 -4.06 13.65 -19.39
CA SER A 137 -4.34 15.08 -19.55
C SER A 137 -3.68 15.60 -20.83
N PRO A 138 -4.40 16.37 -21.67
CA PRO A 138 -3.80 17.04 -22.82
C PRO A 138 -2.93 18.25 -22.42
N LEU A 139 -2.90 18.62 -21.13
CA LEU A 139 -2.22 19.79 -20.60
C LEU A 139 -1.29 19.41 -19.44
N LEU A 140 -0.28 20.23 -19.19
CA LEU A 140 0.59 20.12 -18.02
C LEU A 140 -0.22 20.17 -16.73
N ARG A 141 -0.15 19.10 -15.93
CA ARG A 141 -0.89 19.01 -14.67
C ARG A 141 -0.19 18.13 -13.64
N ILE A 142 -0.04 18.63 -12.43
CA ILE A 142 0.39 17.84 -11.27
C ILE A 142 -0.64 16.76 -10.95
N THR A 143 -0.18 15.51 -10.90
CA THR A 143 -0.97 14.30 -10.62
C THR A 143 -0.80 13.82 -9.19
N TYR A 144 0.37 14.11 -8.60
CA TYR A 144 0.69 13.82 -7.21
C TYR A 144 1.66 14.89 -6.67
N PRO A 145 1.50 15.36 -5.43
CA PRO A 145 0.40 15.06 -4.51
C PRO A 145 -0.95 15.65 -4.98
N PRO A 146 -2.09 15.18 -4.42
CA PRO A 146 -3.35 15.88 -4.59
C PRO A 146 -3.32 17.25 -3.88
N ASP A 147 -4.09 18.21 -4.37
CA ASP A 147 -4.27 19.50 -3.68
C ASP A 147 -4.92 19.30 -2.30
N GLY A 148 -4.42 20.03 -1.30
CA GLY A 148 -4.81 19.88 0.09
C GLY A 148 -4.21 18.66 0.80
N ALA A 149 -3.21 17.99 0.20
CA ALA A 149 -2.53 16.84 0.81
C ALA A 149 -1.97 17.18 2.20
N VAL A 150 -2.07 16.21 3.12
CA VAL A 150 -1.50 16.30 4.46
C VAL A 150 -0.45 15.21 4.64
N PHE A 151 0.80 15.62 4.84
CA PHE A 151 1.94 14.73 5.00
C PHE A 151 2.23 14.45 6.49
N PRO A 152 2.65 13.23 6.85
CA PRO A 152 3.24 12.98 8.15
C PRO A 152 4.54 13.78 8.31
N PRO A 153 4.76 14.49 9.44
CA PRO A 153 6.00 15.24 9.66
C PRO A 153 7.25 14.34 9.68
N ASN A 154 7.10 13.05 10.03
CA ASN A 154 8.16 12.05 10.00
C ASN A 154 8.32 11.34 8.64
N LEU A 155 7.57 11.70 7.59
CA LEU A 155 7.73 11.05 6.29
C LEU A 155 9.03 11.52 5.61
N CYS A 156 9.74 10.57 4.98
CA CYS A 156 10.85 10.86 4.07
C CYS A 156 10.39 11.69 2.86
N THR A 157 11.35 12.14 2.05
CA THR A 157 11.07 13.03 0.92
C THR A 157 10.09 12.38 -0.08
N PRO A 158 8.95 13.01 -0.39
CA PRO A 158 8.08 12.52 -1.44
C PRO A 158 8.59 12.91 -2.82
N GLU A 159 7.95 12.37 -3.85
CA GLU A 159 8.07 12.89 -5.21
C GLU A 159 6.85 13.74 -5.57
N VAL A 160 6.99 14.52 -6.63
CA VAL A 160 5.93 15.22 -7.34
C VAL A 160 5.86 14.60 -8.72
N GLU A 161 4.67 14.25 -9.19
CA GLU A 161 4.43 13.68 -10.52
C GLU A 161 3.47 14.57 -11.29
N TRP A 162 3.62 14.62 -12.62
CA TRP A 162 2.72 15.35 -13.49
C TRP A 162 2.53 14.65 -14.84
N GLU A 163 1.41 14.97 -15.49
CA GLU A 163 1.15 14.64 -16.88
C GLU A 163 1.56 15.83 -17.74
N ASP A 164 2.27 15.54 -18.83
CA ASP A 164 2.61 16.53 -19.84
C ASP A 164 2.97 15.85 -21.16
N PRO A 165 2.09 15.87 -22.17
CA PRO A 165 2.36 15.22 -23.45
C PRO A 165 3.24 16.05 -24.41
N LEU A 166 3.48 17.32 -24.13
CA LEU A 166 4.07 18.26 -25.10
C LEU A 166 5.53 18.60 -24.81
N ASP A 167 5.86 18.71 -23.53
CA ASP A 167 7.14 19.27 -23.09
C ASP A 167 8.16 18.17 -22.75
N ASP A 168 9.45 18.55 -22.72
CA ASP A 168 10.59 17.65 -22.46
C ASP A 168 11.59 18.19 -21.41
N ILE A 169 11.32 19.39 -20.89
CA ILE A 169 12.04 19.98 -19.78
C ILE A 169 11.05 20.73 -18.88
N TRP A 170 11.23 20.59 -17.58
CA TRP A 170 10.35 21.19 -16.58
C TRP A 170 11.11 21.93 -15.51
N GLN A 171 10.57 23.08 -15.10
CA GLN A 171 10.97 23.82 -13.91
C GLN A 171 9.96 23.53 -12.79
N VAL A 172 10.45 23.07 -11.65
CA VAL A 172 9.64 22.85 -10.44
C VAL A 172 9.90 23.98 -9.48
N LYS A 173 8.85 24.69 -9.09
CA LYS A 173 8.87 25.73 -8.06
C LYS A 173 8.18 25.24 -6.82
N VAL A 174 8.79 25.48 -5.67
CA VAL A 174 8.24 25.15 -4.35
C VAL A 174 8.28 26.42 -3.52
N GLY A 175 7.17 26.77 -2.88
CA GLY A 175 7.09 27.93 -2.00
C GLY A 175 6.59 27.56 -0.61
N ALA A 176 7.10 28.28 0.40
CA ALA A 176 6.60 28.25 1.78
C ALA A 176 6.82 29.63 2.42
N GLY A 177 5.72 30.34 2.71
CA GLY A 177 5.78 31.73 3.16
C GLY A 177 6.51 32.62 2.15
N GLU A 178 7.56 33.33 2.58
CA GLU A 178 8.39 34.19 1.71
C GLU A 178 9.51 33.45 0.96
N ARG A 179 9.70 32.15 1.23
CA ARG A 179 10.78 31.36 0.61
C ARG A 179 10.28 30.67 -0.64
N GLU A 180 11.14 30.65 -1.67
CA GLU A 180 10.91 29.94 -2.92
C GLU A 180 12.17 29.19 -3.33
N TRP A 181 11.99 27.94 -3.77
CA TRP A 181 13.04 27.11 -4.36
C TRP A 181 12.66 26.76 -5.80
N THR A 182 13.66 26.72 -6.68
CA THR A 182 13.48 26.41 -8.09
C THR A 182 14.43 25.30 -8.53
N PHE A 183 13.89 24.32 -9.25
CA PHE A 183 14.63 23.15 -9.75
C PHE A 183 14.29 22.90 -11.21
N VAL A 184 15.16 22.15 -11.91
CA VAL A 184 14.92 21.73 -13.29
C VAL A 184 15.08 20.22 -13.43
N THR A 185 14.19 19.58 -14.19
CA THR A 185 14.23 18.15 -14.49
C THR A 185 13.87 17.86 -15.94
N HIS A 186 14.32 16.70 -16.43
CA HIS A 186 13.97 16.13 -17.74
C HIS A 186 13.03 14.92 -17.62
N ARG A 187 12.47 14.71 -16.42
CA ARG A 187 11.52 13.64 -16.14
C ARG A 187 10.22 14.27 -15.68
N ARG A 188 9.10 13.62 -15.99
CA ARG A 188 7.74 13.98 -15.52
C ARG A 188 7.50 13.71 -14.03
N ARG A 189 8.59 13.68 -13.27
CA ARG A 189 8.63 13.48 -11.84
C ARG A 189 9.86 14.16 -11.27
N TRP A 190 9.75 14.59 -10.03
CA TRP A 190 10.83 15.23 -9.30
C TRP A 190 10.75 14.88 -7.82
N TRP A 191 11.90 14.67 -7.20
CA TRP A 191 12.00 14.33 -5.77
C TRP A 191 12.41 15.56 -4.99
N PHE A 192 11.76 15.81 -3.86
CA PHE A 192 12.21 16.85 -2.94
C PHE A 192 13.63 16.52 -2.45
N PRO A 193 14.59 17.47 -2.55
CA PRO A 193 15.83 17.39 -1.80
C PRO A 193 15.54 17.33 -0.30
N GLU A 194 16.36 16.59 0.44
CA GLU A 194 16.16 16.38 1.88
C GLU A 194 16.21 17.69 2.64
N GLU A 195 17.16 18.56 2.29
CA GLU A 195 17.34 19.86 2.93
C GLU A 195 16.13 20.77 2.72
N VAL A 196 15.52 20.72 1.53
CA VAL A 196 14.32 21.49 1.21
C VAL A 196 13.13 20.94 1.98
N TRP A 197 12.96 19.61 2.02
CA TRP A 197 11.87 18.97 2.73
C TRP A 197 11.88 19.26 4.24
N GLU A 198 13.06 19.19 4.88
CA GLU A 198 13.23 19.55 6.29
C GLU A 198 12.99 21.05 6.52
N GLU A 199 13.38 21.90 5.57
CA GLU A 199 13.09 23.33 5.67
C GLU A 199 11.59 23.64 5.59
N LEU A 200 10.85 22.96 4.69
CA LEU A 200 9.39 23.11 4.57
C LEU A 200 8.68 22.73 5.87
N LYS A 201 9.12 21.65 6.53
CA LYS A 201 8.60 21.22 7.84
C LYS A 201 8.84 22.28 8.92
N ARG A 202 9.97 22.98 8.86
CA ARG A 202 10.37 24.00 9.85
C ARG A 202 9.66 25.33 9.65
N VAL A 203 9.57 25.81 8.41
CA VAL A 203 8.95 27.12 8.09
C VAL A 203 7.44 27.06 8.28
N GLY A 204 6.80 25.97 7.86
CA GLY A 204 5.34 25.85 7.88
C GLY A 204 4.66 26.91 6.98
N GLY A 205 3.43 27.27 7.34
CA GLY A 205 2.62 28.24 6.58
C GLY A 205 1.97 27.64 5.33
N GLU A 206 1.63 28.50 4.36
CA GLU A 206 1.09 28.08 3.07
C GLU A 206 2.22 27.49 2.20
N ILE A 207 2.17 26.17 1.98
CA ILE A 207 3.16 25.45 1.18
C ILE A 207 2.53 25.02 -0.14
N TRP A 208 3.23 25.25 -1.24
CA TRP A 208 2.75 24.92 -2.58
C TRP A 208 3.85 24.43 -3.52
N VAL A 209 3.45 23.70 -4.55
CA VAL A 209 4.29 23.31 -5.69
C VAL A 209 3.63 23.70 -7.02
N GLU A 210 4.43 24.22 -7.94
CA GLU A 210 4.06 24.60 -9.30
C GLU A 210 5.06 24.00 -10.28
N VAL A 211 4.57 23.47 -11.40
CA VAL A 211 5.43 22.95 -12.48
C VAL A 211 5.23 23.81 -13.71
N ARG A 212 6.35 24.18 -14.35
CA ARG A 212 6.38 24.84 -15.65
C ARG A 212 7.04 23.94 -16.67
N GLY A 213 6.41 23.74 -17.82
CA GLY A 213 6.90 22.89 -18.91
C GLY A 213 7.20 23.70 -20.16
N THR A 214 8.22 23.29 -20.91
CA THR A 214 8.48 23.77 -22.28
C THR A 214 9.37 22.79 -23.05
N ARG A 215 9.75 23.17 -24.28
CA ARG A 215 10.70 22.42 -25.10
C ARG A 215 12.12 22.90 -24.88
N LYS A 216 13.07 21.97 -24.74
CA LYS A 216 14.49 22.25 -24.50
C LYS A 216 15.16 23.07 -25.61
N ASP A 217 14.62 23.04 -26.82
CA ASP A 217 15.08 23.83 -27.97
C ASP A 217 14.58 25.29 -27.95
N GLY A 218 13.70 25.65 -27.01
CA GLY A 218 13.11 26.98 -26.89
C GLY A 218 12.02 27.29 -27.92
N SER A 219 11.58 26.31 -28.71
CA SER A 219 10.57 26.49 -29.76
C SER A 219 9.12 26.50 -29.23
N GLY A 220 8.90 25.97 -28.02
CA GLY A 220 7.58 25.80 -27.42
C GLY A 220 7.17 26.99 -26.53
N PRO A 221 5.86 27.24 -26.36
CA PRO A 221 5.40 28.13 -25.29
C PRO A 221 5.74 27.52 -23.91
N VAL A 222 5.66 28.35 -22.86
CA VAL A 222 5.78 27.88 -21.47
C VAL A 222 4.38 27.59 -20.93
N TYR A 223 4.13 26.35 -20.51
CA TYR A 223 2.91 25.97 -19.81
C TYR A 223 3.14 25.94 -18.31
N VAL A 224 2.10 26.28 -17.53
CA VAL A 224 2.17 26.32 -16.06
C VAL A 224 1.01 25.53 -15.47
N SER A 225 1.32 24.63 -14.54
CA SER A 225 0.31 23.91 -13.77
C SER A 225 -0.44 24.84 -12.82
N GLY A 226 -1.64 24.43 -12.38
CA GLY A 226 -2.17 24.99 -11.14
C GLY A 226 -1.21 24.72 -9.97
N ARG A 227 -1.18 25.61 -8.98
CA ARG A 227 -0.49 25.35 -7.72
C ARG A 227 -1.21 24.24 -6.97
N VAL A 228 -0.43 23.29 -6.46
CA VAL A 228 -0.89 22.26 -5.54
C VAL A 228 -0.41 22.62 -4.15
N HIS A 229 -1.35 22.79 -3.23
CA HIS A 229 -1.07 23.15 -1.84
C HIS A 229 -1.03 21.89 -0.99
N PHE A 230 -0.17 21.88 0.02
CA PHE A 230 -0.09 20.80 0.98
C PHE A 230 0.36 21.31 2.35
N SER A 231 0.22 20.48 3.37
CA SER A 231 0.62 20.81 4.74
C SER A 231 1.17 19.59 5.47
N PHE A 232 1.68 19.80 6.68
CA PHE A 232 2.11 18.74 7.59
C PHE A 232 1.10 18.60 8.73
N ALA A 233 0.77 17.36 9.07
CA ALA A 233 -0.11 17.10 10.21
C ALA A 233 0.56 17.53 11.54
N PRO A 234 -0.23 17.84 12.59
CA PRO A 234 0.31 18.22 13.90
C PRO A 234 1.00 17.06 14.64
N CYS A 235 0.81 15.81 14.20
CA CYS A 235 1.43 14.64 14.81
C CYS A 235 1.98 13.66 13.75
N PRO A 236 3.08 12.95 14.06
CA PRO A 236 3.66 11.97 13.16
C PRO A 236 2.73 10.77 12.93
N ALA A 237 2.95 10.05 11.84
CA ALA A 237 2.45 8.68 11.71
C ALA A 237 3.38 7.74 12.50
N ASP A 238 3.01 6.47 12.64
CA ASP A 238 3.92 5.47 13.17
C ASP A 238 5.17 5.34 12.29
N ASP A 239 6.35 5.19 12.89
CA ASP A 239 7.62 5.20 12.15
C ASP A 239 7.77 4.01 11.20
N PHE A 240 7.08 2.90 11.45
CA PHE A 240 7.24 1.67 10.70
C PHE A 240 5.92 1.13 10.15
N VAL A 241 5.99 0.54 8.95
CA VAL A 241 4.92 -0.27 8.38
C VAL A 241 5.45 -1.68 8.10
N VAL A 242 4.76 -2.69 8.59
CA VAL A 242 4.97 -4.10 8.22
C VAL A 242 3.97 -4.47 7.14
N TYR A 243 4.40 -5.07 6.04
CA TYR A 243 3.51 -5.45 4.94
C TYR A 243 4.03 -6.65 4.16
N ARG A 244 3.22 -7.12 3.21
CA ARG A 244 3.60 -8.15 2.24
C ARG A 244 3.65 -7.56 0.84
N ILE A 245 4.53 -8.13 0.01
CA ILE A 245 4.57 -7.86 -1.42
C ILE A 245 4.07 -9.10 -2.16
N VAL A 246 2.97 -8.97 -2.92
CA VAL A 246 2.31 -10.06 -3.64
C VAL A 246 2.28 -9.79 -5.14
N SER A 247 2.73 -10.74 -5.97
CA SER A 247 2.56 -10.66 -7.42
C SER A 247 1.12 -10.98 -7.81
N PRO A 248 0.42 -10.15 -8.61
CA PRO A 248 -0.88 -10.48 -9.15
C PRO A 248 -0.78 -11.39 -10.40
N PRO A 249 -1.65 -12.42 -10.57
CA PRO A 249 -2.64 -12.85 -9.61
C PRO A 249 -1.92 -13.54 -8.45
N PHE A 250 -2.51 -13.51 -7.26
CA PHE A 250 -1.94 -14.27 -6.14
C PHE A 250 -1.69 -15.73 -6.56
N ASN A 251 -0.41 -16.14 -6.59
CA ASN A 251 -0.02 -17.49 -6.96
C ASN A 251 0.38 -18.25 -5.69
N PRO A 252 -0.32 -19.34 -5.32
CA PRO A 252 -0.02 -20.09 -4.10
C PRO A 252 1.39 -20.70 -4.09
N LYS A 253 2.04 -20.88 -5.26
CA LYS A 253 3.44 -21.32 -5.37
C LYS A 253 4.47 -20.20 -5.16
N LYS A 254 4.03 -18.93 -5.14
CA LYS A 254 4.85 -17.74 -4.88
C LYS A 254 4.36 -17.06 -3.61
N ALA A 255 4.44 -17.78 -2.49
CA ALA A 255 4.05 -17.23 -1.21
C ALA A 255 4.89 -15.97 -0.89
N PRO A 256 4.24 -14.87 -0.46
CA PRO A 256 4.90 -13.59 -0.31
C PRO A 256 5.77 -13.53 0.94
N ASP A 257 6.93 -12.91 0.81
CA ASP A 257 7.74 -12.49 1.96
C ASP A 257 7.07 -11.29 2.65
N MET A 258 7.38 -11.13 3.94
CA MET A 258 7.00 -9.97 4.74
C MET A 258 8.17 -9.02 4.90
N PHE A 259 7.90 -7.73 4.81
CA PHE A 259 8.89 -6.67 4.92
C PHE A 259 8.48 -5.68 6.00
N VAL A 260 9.47 -4.98 6.55
CA VAL A 260 9.30 -3.85 7.45
C VAL A 260 9.97 -2.63 6.82
N ARG A 261 9.28 -1.50 6.86
CA ARG A 261 9.68 -0.26 6.20
C ARG A 261 9.66 0.89 7.20
N ASP A 262 10.79 1.56 7.38
CA ASP A 262 10.90 2.81 8.15
C ASP A 262 10.49 4.01 7.28
N ILE A 263 9.34 4.62 7.55
CA ILE A 263 8.78 5.67 6.68
C ILE A 263 9.64 6.95 6.63
N ARG A 264 10.59 7.13 7.55
CA ARG A 264 11.53 8.27 7.61
C ARG A 264 12.69 8.15 6.64
N SER A 265 12.94 6.96 6.10
CA SER A 265 14.00 6.72 5.11
C SER A 265 13.43 6.03 3.88
N PHE A 266 14.27 5.55 2.95
CA PHE A 266 13.89 4.61 1.86
C PHE A 266 14.19 3.14 2.21
N LYS A 267 14.67 2.87 3.42
CA LYS A 267 15.13 1.55 3.84
C LYS A 267 13.96 0.59 4.04
N GLU A 268 13.96 -0.48 3.26
CA GLU A 268 13.09 -1.65 3.40
C GLU A 268 13.95 -2.82 3.87
N GLU A 269 13.46 -3.60 4.84
CA GLU A 269 14.15 -4.77 5.36
C GLU A 269 13.23 -6.00 5.32
N LEU A 270 13.81 -7.17 5.07
CA LEU A 270 13.10 -8.43 5.21
C LEU A 270 12.71 -8.64 6.68
N PHE A 271 11.42 -8.85 6.93
CA PHE A 271 10.88 -9.15 8.25
C PHE A 271 10.77 -10.66 8.48
N LEU A 272 10.14 -11.37 7.53
CA LEU A 272 10.01 -12.83 7.55
C LEU A 272 9.94 -13.37 6.13
N SER A 273 10.88 -14.25 5.77
CA SER A 273 10.85 -14.92 4.47
C SER A 273 9.94 -16.14 4.48
N ALA A 274 9.06 -16.20 3.48
CA ALA A 274 8.24 -17.35 3.13
C ALA A 274 9.07 -18.55 2.65
N ARG A 275 10.34 -18.33 2.24
CA ARG A 275 11.25 -19.38 1.74
C ARG A 275 10.65 -20.19 0.58
N ARG A 276 9.64 -19.65 -0.10
CA ARG A 276 8.79 -20.34 -1.10
C ARG A 276 8.15 -21.64 -0.61
N LYS A 277 8.14 -21.88 0.70
CA LYS A 277 7.59 -23.09 1.33
C LYS A 277 6.45 -22.77 2.29
N TYR A 278 6.41 -21.54 2.81
CA TYR A 278 5.48 -21.11 3.83
C TYR A 278 4.59 -20.00 3.31
N CYS A 279 3.36 -19.92 3.81
CA CYS A 279 2.44 -18.83 3.62
C CYS A 279 2.09 -18.24 4.98
N PHE A 280 2.50 -17.00 5.23
CA PHE A 280 2.21 -16.21 6.44
C PHE A 280 1.10 -15.20 6.14
N ASN A 281 -0.08 -15.71 5.75
CA ASN A 281 -1.11 -14.87 5.13
C ASN A 281 -1.75 -13.90 6.12
N CYS A 282 -2.06 -14.37 7.33
CA CYS A 282 -2.66 -13.56 8.38
C CYS A 282 -1.63 -13.36 9.48
N HIS A 283 -1.44 -12.11 9.89
CA HIS A 283 -0.58 -11.74 10.99
C HIS A 283 -1.18 -10.55 11.71
N THR A 284 -0.98 -10.46 13.02
CA THR A 284 -1.44 -9.30 13.80
C THR A 284 -0.61 -9.16 15.08
N PHE A 285 -0.32 -7.90 15.43
CA PHE A 285 0.36 -7.53 16.66
C PHE A 285 -0.67 -7.24 17.75
N SER A 286 -0.42 -7.66 18.98
CA SER A 286 -1.27 -7.33 20.13
C SER A 286 -1.07 -5.89 20.61
N SER A 287 0.05 -5.26 20.26
CA SER A 287 0.36 -3.87 20.56
C SER A 287 0.79 -3.15 19.29
N LYS A 288 0.32 -1.91 19.12
CA LYS A 288 0.74 -1.01 18.04
C LYS A 288 2.11 -0.38 18.29
N ARG A 289 2.72 -0.61 19.45
CA ARG A 289 4.10 -0.15 19.71
C ARG A 289 5.12 -0.92 18.88
N GLY A 290 4.88 -2.21 18.61
CA GLY A 290 5.73 -3.06 17.77
C GLY A 290 6.95 -3.67 18.48
N ASP A 291 7.40 -3.10 19.60
CA ASP A 291 8.54 -3.57 20.41
C ASP A 291 8.12 -4.32 21.69
N GLU A 292 6.83 -4.57 21.87
CA GLU A 292 6.23 -5.26 23.01
C GLU A 292 5.00 -6.07 22.58
N GLY A 293 4.46 -6.87 23.51
CA GLY A 293 3.28 -7.69 23.26
C GLY A 293 3.61 -8.93 22.45
N LYS A 294 2.67 -9.38 21.63
CA LYS A 294 2.73 -10.65 20.91
C LYS A 294 2.39 -10.48 19.43
N LEU A 295 2.99 -11.31 18.59
CA LEU A 295 2.68 -11.46 17.18
C LEU A 295 2.00 -12.82 16.98
N ALA A 296 0.79 -12.82 16.43
CA ALA A 296 0.10 -14.03 15.98
C ALA A 296 0.23 -14.16 14.47
N LEU A 297 0.45 -15.39 13.98
CA LEU A 297 0.67 -15.72 12.59
C LEU A 297 -0.14 -16.97 12.22
N GLN A 298 -1.00 -16.89 11.23
CA GLN A 298 -1.47 -18.09 10.56
C GLN A 298 -0.36 -18.59 9.64
N VAL A 299 -0.01 -19.87 9.76
CA VAL A 299 1.08 -20.48 9.00
C VAL A 299 0.54 -21.65 8.18
N ARG A 300 0.86 -21.68 6.88
CA ARG A 300 0.64 -22.84 6.01
C ARG A 300 1.93 -23.27 5.36
N TYR A 301 2.28 -24.54 5.49
CA TYR A 301 3.40 -25.18 4.80
C TYR A 301 2.93 -25.81 3.48
N MET A 302 3.38 -25.22 2.38
CA MET A 302 2.91 -25.46 1.01
C MET A 302 3.82 -26.40 0.20
N ALA A 303 5.03 -26.71 0.68
CA ALA A 303 5.96 -27.57 -0.03
C ALA A 303 5.71 -29.08 0.22
N GLY A 304 6.34 -29.95 -0.55
CA GLY A 304 6.28 -31.40 -0.32
C GLY A 304 6.86 -31.80 1.05
N GLY A 305 6.56 -33.02 1.48
CA GLY A 305 6.98 -33.57 2.77
C GLY A 305 5.81 -34.13 3.56
N ASP A 306 6.09 -35.14 4.37
CA ASP A 306 5.13 -35.79 5.26
C ASP A 306 5.23 -35.16 6.65
N TYR A 307 4.30 -34.26 6.96
CA TYR A 307 4.24 -33.54 8.22
C TYR A 307 2.82 -33.59 8.78
N ASP A 308 2.69 -34.01 10.03
CA ASP A 308 1.41 -34.19 10.73
C ASP A 308 0.66 -32.86 10.99
N LEU A 309 1.35 -31.70 10.95
CA LEU A 309 0.70 -30.39 11.10
C LEU A 309 1.25 -29.38 10.09
N ARG A 310 0.53 -29.20 8.99
CA ARG A 310 0.92 -28.30 7.88
C ARG A 310 0.26 -26.94 7.96
N VAL A 311 -0.84 -26.82 8.67
CA VAL A 311 -1.56 -25.58 8.93
C VAL A 311 -1.68 -25.44 10.44
N TYR A 312 -1.31 -24.28 10.97
CA TYR A 312 -1.27 -24.03 12.42
C TYR A 312 -1.20 -22.54 12.71
N LEU A 313 -1.41 -22.21 13.99
CA LEU A 313 -1.18 -20.89 14.53
C LEU A 313 0.25 -20.81 15.09
N GLY A 314 0.98 -19.77 14.74
CA GLY A 314 2.27 -19.42 15.34
C GLY A 314 2.09 -18.20 16.24
N ILE A 315 2.69 -18.23 17.43
CA ILE A 315 2.69 -17.10 18.36
C ILE A 315 4.14 -16.76 18.68
N TYR A 316 4.45 -15.47 18.72
CA TYR A 316 5.75 -14.95 19.11
C TYR A 316 5.57 -13.82 20.13
N ASP A 317 6.02 -14.05 21.35
CA ASP A 317 6.08 -13.06 22.41
C ASP A 317 7.34 -12.20 22.23
N ILE A 318 7.14 -10.91 21.99
CA ILE A 318 8.19 -9.97 21.58
C ILE A 318 9.10 -9.64 22.75
N SER A 319 8.51 -9.43 23.94
CA SER A 319 9.23 -9.08 25.16
C SER A 319 10.16 -10.20 25.63
N SER A 320 9.68 -11.44 25.64
CA SER A 320 10.47 -12.61 26.02
C SER A 320 11.29 -13.21 24.86
N ARG A 321 11.05 -12.77 23.63
CA ARG A 321 11.65 -13.27 22.38
C ARG A 321 11.45 -14.77 22.17
N LYS A 322 10.34 -15.31 22.68
CA LYS A 322 9.98 -16.72 22.57
C LYS A 322 8.78 -16.86 21.64
N GLY A 323 8.81 -17.86 20.78
CA GLY A 323 7.64 -18.22 20.00
C GLY A 323 7.42 -19.72 19.99
N TRP A 324 6.18 -20.11 19.70
CA TRP A 324 5.73 -21.49 19.69
C TRP A 324 4.66 -21.70 18.61
N LYS A 325 4.59 -22.94 18.14
CA LYS A 325 3.55 -23.43 17.24
C LYS A 325 2.40 -23.99 18.05
N VAL A 326 1.18 -23.73 17.62
CA VAL A 326 -0.05 -24.10 18.31
C VAL A 326 -0.88 -25.02 17.40
N ARG A 327 -1.27 -26.18 17.92
CA ARG A 327 -2.28 -27.08 17.33
C ARG A 327 -3.61 -26.80 18.02
N LEU A 328 -4.58 -26.33 17.25
CA LEU A 328 -5.92 -26.05 17.74
C LEU A 328 -6.74 -27.35 17.85
N PRO A 329 -7.78 -27.40 18.71
CA PRO A 329 -8.60 -28.60 18.91
C PRO A 329 -9.67 -28.78 17.82
N PHE A 330 -9.48 -28.19 16.64
CA PHE A 330 -10.43 -28.24 15.53
C PHE A 330 -9.95 -29.19 14.43
N SER A 331 -10.87 -29.85 13.73
CA SER A 331 -10.53 -30.74 12.61
C SER A 331 -9.85 -29.98 11.47
N ILE A 332 -10.27 -28.73 11.22
CA ILE A 332 -9.67 -27.82 10.24
C ILE A 332 -8.80 -26.82 11.00
N GLN A 333 -7.48 -26.89 10.78
CA GLN A 333 -6.50 -26.06 11.51
C GLN A 333 -6.39 -24.60 11.00
N MET A 334 -7.20 -24.22 10.02
CA MET A 334 -7.20 -22.88 9.45
C MET A 334 -7.69 -21.85 10.48
N SER A 335 -6.85 -20.86 10.80
CA SER A 335 -7.12 -19.80 11.78
C SER A 335 -6.81 -18.42 11.18
N THR A 336 -7.65 -17.95 10.27
CA THR A 336 -7.43 -16.69 9.54
C THR A 336 -8.01 -15.50 10.27
N PHE A 337 -7.67 -14.30 9.79
CA PHE A 337 -8.25 -13.02 10.25
C PHE A 337 -8.19 -12.81 11.77
N VAL A 338 -7.11 -13.30 12.38
CA VAL A 338 -6.79 -13.18 13.81
C VAL A 338 -6.92 -11.75 14.36
N SER A 339 -7.34 -11.65 15.62
CA SER A 339 -7.39 -10.41 16.42
C SER A 339 -7.07 -10.72 17.87
N TRP A 340 -6.17 -9.93 18.46
CA TRP A 340 -5.95 -9.95 19.90
C TRP A 340 -7.08 -9.21 20.63
N SER A 341 -7.41 -9.70 21.81
CA SER A 341 -8.13 -8.96 22.85
C SER A 341 -7.28 -7.79 23.34
N PRO A 342 -7.90 -6.74 23.93
CA PRO A 342 -7.16 -5.54 24.37
C PRO A 342 -6.05 -5.83 25.38
N ASP A 343 -6.20 -6.85 26.24
CA ASP A 343 -5.18 -7.29 27.20
C ASP A 343 -4.08 -8.17 26.58
N GLY A 344 -4.27 -8.65 25.34
CA GLY A 344 -3.33 -9.53 24.65
C GLY A 344 -3.25 -10.95 25.21
N GLU A 345 -4.28 -11.41 25.93
CA GLU A 345 -4.37 -12.76 26.52
C GLU A 345 -5.22 -13.72 25.71
N LYS A 346 -6.19 -13.20 24.94
CA LYS A 346 -7.08 -14.01 24.09
C LYS A 346 -6.94 -13.64 22.61
N LEU A 347 -7.11 -14.62 21.74
CA LEU A 347 -7.18 -14.46 20.28
C LEU A 347 -8.57 -14.85 19.78
N ALA A 348 -9.20 -13.96 19.01
CA ALA A 348 -10.35 -14.30 18.19
C ALA A 348 -9.90 -14.53 16.75
N PHE A 349 -10.48 -15.51 16.06
CA PHE A 349 -10.12 -15.82 14.68
C PHE A 349 -11.25 -16.54 13.94
N SER A 350 -11.17 -16.49 12.61
CA SER A 350 -12.02 -17.29 11.73
C SER A 350 -11.52 -18.73 11.74
N ALA A 351 -12.36 -19.63 12.25
CA ALA A 351 -12.09 -21.05 12.47
C ALA A 351 -12.91 -21.91 11.51
N ASN A 352 -12.58 -23.22 11.45
CA ASN A 352 -13.21 -24.18 10.55
C ASN A 352 -13.29 -23.73 9.09
N GLN A 353 -12.36 -22.85 8.71
CA GLN A 353 -12.44 -22.12 7.46
C GLN A 353 -11.74 -22.91 6.35
N GLN A 354 -12.42 -23.10 5.22
CA GLN A 354 -11.79 -23.56 3.99
C GLN A 354 -11.61 -22.38 3.04
N LEU A 355 -10.44 -22.24 2.42
CA LEU A 355 -10.17 -21.15 1.47
C LEU A 355 -10.18 -21.69 0.05
N VAL A 356 -11.06 -21.14 -0.80
CA VAL A 356 -11.11 -21.43 -2.22
C VAL A 356 -10.59 -20.21 -2.98
N THR A 357 -9.46 -20.35 -3.66
CA THR A 357 -8.98 -19.35 -4.62
C THR A 357 -9.55 -19.65 -5.99
N LEU A 358 -10.27 -18.71 -6.58
CA LEU A 358 -10.88 -18.87 -7.90
C LEU A 358 -10.10 -18.02 -8.92
N HIS A 359 -10.01 -18.50 -10.15
CA HIS A 359 -9.51 -17.67 -11.25
C HIS A 359 -10.55 -16.58 -11.52
N PRO A 360 -10.24 -15.29 -11.38
CA PRO A 360 -11.27 -14.27 -11.51
C PRO A 360 -11.73 -14.17 -12.97
N VAL A 361 -13.05 -14.09 -13.21
CA VAL A 361 -13.65 -13.88 -14.56
C VAL A 361 -13.35 -12.45 -15.07
N VAL A 362 -13.13 -11.51 -14.14
CA VAL A 362 -12.68 -10.14 -14.39
C VAL A 362 -11.47 -9.87 -13.53
N PHE A 363 -10.35 -9.38 -14.08
CA PHE A 363 -9.01 -9.37 -13.44
C PHE A 363 -8.92 -8.60 -12.11
N GLU A 364 -9.40 -9.20 -11.03
CA GLU A 364 -9.03 -8.85 -9.67
C GLU A 364 -7.63 -9.39 -9.35
N THR A 365 -6.92 -8.67 -8.48
CA THR A 365 -5.58 -9.08 -8.03
C THR A 365 -5.62 -10.33 -7.16
N GLN A 366 -6.75 -10.53 -6.46
CA GLN A 366 -7.01 -11.68 -5.62
C GLN A 366 -8.50 -11.95 -5.60
N PHE A 367 -8.88 -13.20 -5.79
CA PHE A 367 -10.26 -13.63 -5.64
C PHE A 367 -10.28 -14.93 -4.83
N ALA A 368 -10.76 -14.82 -3.60
CA ALA A 368 -10.95 -15.93 -2.69
C ALA A 368 -12.28 -15.78 -1.99
N GLY A 369 -12.81 -16.90 -1.52
CA GLY A 369 -13.91 -16.97 -0.58
C GLY A 369 -13.89 -18.31 0.12
N GLU A 370 -14.86 -18.50 0.99
CA GLU A 370 -14.88 -19.61 1.93
C GLU A 370 -16.25 -20.30 1.90
N PRO A 371 -16.30 -21.64 1.81
CA PRO A 371 -17.56 -22.38 1.83
C PRO A 371 -18.06 -22.59 3.27
N THR A 372 -17.17 -22.49 4.26
CA THR A 372 -17.45 -22.62 5.70
C THR A 372 -16.57 -21.67 6.47
N SER A 373 -17.07 -21.08 7.56
CA SER A 373 -16.26 -20.31 8.51
C SER A 373 -17.05 -20.03 9.78
N ASP A 374 -16.41 -20.25 10.93
CA ASP A 374 -16.94 -19.94 12.27
C ASP A 374 -16.06 -18.89 12.97
N ILE A 375 -16.50 -18.37 14.11
CA ILE A 375 -15.67 -17.60 15.04
C ILE A 375 -15.24 -18.49 16.21
N ALA A 376 -13.94 -18.49 16.50
CA ALA A 376 -13.38 -19.16 17.66
C ALA A 376 -12.54 -18.23 18.52
N ILE A 377 -12.41 -18.60 19.78
CA ILE A 377 -11.54 -17.97 20.77
C ILE A 377 -10.45 -18.96 21.16
N TYR A 378 -9.21 -18.47 21.25
CA TYR A 378 -8.12 -19.14 21.94
C TYR A 378 -7.73 -18.30 23.16
N ASP A 379 -7.97 -18.84 24.34
CA ASP A 379 -7.51 -18.32 25.63
C ASP A 379 -6.10 -18.86 25.88
N LEU A 380 -5.10 -17.98 25.84
CA LEU A 380 -3.70 -18.38 26.00
C LEU A 380 -3.37 -18.80 27.44
N PRO A 381 -3.73 -18.01 28.49
CA PRO A 381 -3.49 -18.40 29.89
C PRO A 381 -4.04 -19.78 30.24
N GLU A 382 -5.28 -20.06 29.84
CA GLU A 382 -5.94 -21.35 30.14
C GLU A 382 -5.56 -22.46 29.13
N ASN A 383 -4.82 -22.11 28.07
CA ASN A 383 -4.51 -22.97 26.95
C ASN A 383 -5.74 -23.73 26.42
N LYS A 384 -6.86 -22.99 26.27
CA LYS A 384 -8.18 -23.52 25.90
C LYS A 384 -8.70 -22.80 24.64
N ALA A 385 -9.20 -23.55 23.67
CA ALA A 385 -9.87 -22.97 22.50
C ALA A 385 -11.24 -23.59 22.25
N TYR A 386 -12.19 -22.74 21.86
CA TYR A 386 -13.59 -23.11 21.67
C TYR A 386 -14.24 -22.24 20.58
N LEU A 387 -15.31 -22.76 19.98
CA LEU A 387 -16.17 -21.98 19.08
C LEU A 387 -17.01 -21.02 19.91
N LEU A 388 -17.14 -19.78 19.45
CA LEU A 388 -17.90 -18.74 20.17
C LEU A 388 -19.41 -19.03 20.04
N PRO A 389 -20.15 -19.27 21.14
CA PRO A 389 -21.57 -19.58 21.06
C PRO A 389 -22.38 -18.46 20.40
N GLY A 390 -23.12 -18.79 19.34
CA GLY A 390 -23.89 -17.84 18.53
C GLY A 390 -23.10 -17.19 17.38
N ALA A 391 -21.85 -17.61 17.17
CA ALA A 391 -21.05 -17.25 15.99
C ALA A 391 -20.31 -18.47 15.45
N SER A 392 -21.05 -19.58 15.30
CA SER A 392 -20.60 -20.81 14.64
C SER A 392 -21.76 -21.52 13.93
N GLU A 393 -22.59 -20.75 13.22
CA GLU A 393 -23.81 -21.26 12.60
C GLU A 393 -23.51 -21.93 11.26
N PRO A 394 -23.98 -23.16 11.00
CA PRO A 394 -23.58 -23.94 9.83
C PRO A 394 -24.02 -23.34 8.49
N ASP A 395 -25.12 -22.59 8.49
CA ASP A 395 -25.68 -21.95 7.29
C ASP A 395 -25.11 -20.53 7.05
N LEU A 396 -24.15 -20.09 7.89
CA LEU A 396 -23.53 -18.77 7.81
C LEU A 396 -22.02 -18.87 7.57
N LEU A 397 -21.47 -17.80 7.00
CA LEU A 397 -20.04 -17.55 6.89
C LEU A 397 -19.67 -16.44 7.87
N GLU A 398 -18.93 -16.80 8.91
CA GLU A 398 -18.60 -15.87 9.99
C GLU A 398 -17.09 -15.62 10.01
N ILE A 399 -16.70 -14.38 9.68
CA ILE A 399 -15.30 -14.02 9.42
C ILE A 399 -14.88 -12.67 10.02
N TYR A 400 -13.57 -12.41 10.03
CA TYR A 400 -12.97 -11.13 10.48
C TYR A 400 -13.39 -10.69 11.90
N PRO A 401 -13.31 -11.55 12.93
CA PRO A 401 -13.67 -11.15 14.29
C PRO A 401 -12.72 -10.09 14.83
N ARG A 402 -13.25 -9.06 15.48
CA ARG A 402 -12.50 -7.98 16.10
C ARG A 402 -13.07 -7.68 17.46
N TRP A 403 -12.20 -7.69 18.46
CA TRP A 403 -12.57 -7.25 19.79
C TRP A 403 -12.94 -5.78 19.78
N THR A 404 -14.00 -5.46 20.50
CA THR A 404 -14.29 -4.08 20.89
C THR A 404 -13.17 -3.55 21.79
N PRO A 405 -12.91 -2.22 21.82
CA PRO A 405 -11.78 -1.66 22.58
C PRO A 405 -11.82 -1.95 24.08
N ASN A 406 -13.02 -2.13 24.65
CA ASN A 406 -13.26 -2.50 26.04
C ASN A 406 -13.24 -4.02 26.28
N GLY A 407 -13.18 -4.84 25.23
CA GLY A 407 -13.03 -6.29 25.32
C GLY A 407 -14.29 -7.07 25.71
N ASP A 408 -15.45 -6.42 25.87
CA ASP A 408 -16.68 -7.09 26.31
C ASP A 408 -17.44 -7.80 25.18
N SER A 409 -17.14 -7.43 23.93
CA SER A 409 -17.85 -7.88 22.73
C SER A 409 -16.91 -8.04 21.54
N LEU A 410 -17.38 -8.74 20.51
CA LEU A 410 -16.73 -8.84 19.22
C LEU A 410 -17.62 -8.27 18.11
N VAL A 411 -17.00 -7.56 17.17
CA VAL A 411 -17.58 -7.25 15.85
C VAL A 411 -17.02 -8.24 14.84
N PHE A 412 -17.88 -8.84 14.03
CA PHE A 412 -17.49 -9.79 12.99
C PHE A 412 -18.37 -9.61 11.75
N CYS A 413 -18.01 -10.28 10.67
CA CYS A 413 -18.77 -10.26 9.42
C CYS A 413 -19.58 -11.56 9.32
N SER A 414 -20.86 -11.47 8.95
CA SER A 414 -21.72 -12.64 8.72
C SER A 414 -22.42 -12.55 7.36
N ALA A 415 -22.59 -13.67 6.68
CA ALA A 415 -23.36 -13.77 5.44
C ALA A 415 -23.88 -15.21 5.24
N PRO A 416 -24.95 -15.41 4.46
CA PRO A 416 -25.37 -16.77 4.09
C PRO A 416 -24.26 -17.58 3.42
N ALA A 417 -24.09 -18.83 3.85
CA ALA A 417 -23.20 -19.78 3.22
C ALA A 417 -23.73 -20.25 1.86
N GLY A 418 -22.85 -20.87 1.08
CA GLY A 418 -23.19 -21.50 -0.19
C GLY A 418 -23.34 -20.57 -1.40
N LEU A 419 -23.18 -19.25 -1.24
CA LEU A 419 -23.16 -18.29 -2.34
C LEU A 419 -21.78 -18.25 -3.03
N HIS A 420 -21.75 -17.85 -4.30
CA HIS A 420 -20.49 -17.59 -4.98
C HIS A 420 -19.76 -16.39 -4.31
N PRO A 421 -18.43 -16.44 -4.05
CA PRO A 421 -17.71 -15.39 -3.31
C PRO A 421 -17.78 -13.96 -3.90
N ALA A 422 -18.20 -13.80 -5.16
CA ALA A 422 -18.43 -12.48 -5.76
C ALA A 422 -19.77 -11.85 -5.32
N GLN A 423 -20.72 -12.69 -4.92
CA GLN A 423 -22.11 -12.32 -4.61
C GLN A 423 -22.37 -12.27 -3.11
N VAL A 424 -21.47 -12.81 -2.30
CA VAL A 424 -21.58 -12.76 -0.84
C VAL A 424 -21.65 -11.31 -0.39
N LYS A 425 -22.64 -10.98 0.44
CA LYS A 425 -22.82 -9.66 1.03
C LYS A 425 -22.72 -9.81 2.53
N TYR A 426 -21.57 -9.41 3.07
CA TYR A 426 -21.34 -9.48 4.50
C TYR A 426 -22.03 -8.34 5.23
N ASP A 427 -22.69 -8.69 6.32
CA ASP A 427 -23.18 -7.76 7.34
C ASP A 427 -22.19 -7.70 8.49
N LEU A 428 -21.98 -6.52 9.07
CA LEU A 428 -21.26 -6.41 10.33
C LEU A 428 -22.19 -6.76 11.50
N MET A 429 -21.81 -7.72 12.31
CA MET A 429 -22.56 -8.18 13.47
C MET A 429 -21.74 -7.91 14.73
N VAL A 430 -22.43 -7.65 15.84
CA VAL A 430 -21.83 -7.53 17.18
C VAL A 430 -22.41 -8.59 18.11
N ILE A 431 -21.54 -9.28 18.86
CA ILE A 431 -21.90 -10.33 19.81
C ILE A 431 -21.12 -10.12 21.12
N PRO A 432 -21.72 -10.34 22.31
CA PRO A 432 -20.97 -10.39 23.56
C PRO A 432 -19.87 -11.45 23.50
N PHE A 433 -18.76 -11.22 24.20
CA PHE A 433 -17.66 -12.20 24.29
C PHE A 433 -18.11 -13.53 24.92
N GLU A 434 -19.05 -13.49 25.87
CA GLU A 434 -19.66 -14.68 26.48
C GLU A 434 -20.58 -15.45 25.50
N GLY A 435 -20.78 -14.94 24.29
CA GLY A 435 -21.68 -15.49 23.28
C GLY A 435 -23.11 -14.94 23.39
N GLY A 436 -24.02 -15.60 22.67
CA GLY A 436 -25.45 -15.25 22.61
C GLY A 436 -25.89 -14.84 21.21
N GLU A 437 -26.98 -14.07 21.11
CA GLU A 437 -27.53 -13.68 19.81
C GLU A 437 -26.76 -12.48 19.21
N PRO A 438 -26.16 -12.61 18.01
CA PRO A 438 -25.54 -11.49 17.32
C PRO A 438 -26.57 -10.43 16.90
N ARG A 439 -26.19 -9.16 16.99
CA ARG A 439 -27.01 -8.03 16.54
C ARG A 439 -26.36 -7.33 15.35
N PRO A 440 -27.15 -6.87 14.36
CA PRO A 440 -26.61 -6.13 13.23
C PRO A 440 -26.10 -4.75 13.67
N VAL A 441 -24.99 -4.31 13.10
CA VAL A 441 -24.45 -2.95 13.27
C VAL A 441 -25.22 -1.98 12.37
N PRO A 442 -25.94 -1.00 12.94
CA PRO A 442 -26.77 -0.07 12.16
C PRO A 442 -25.99 0.61 11.01
N GLY A 443 -26.52 0.53 9.79
CA GLY A 443 -25.93 1.14 8.59
C GLY A 443 -24.78 0.34 7.95
N ALA A 444 -24.19 -0.61 8.67
CA ALA A 444 -23.17 -1.55 8.17
C ALA A 444 -23.69 -2.99 8.03
N SER A 445 -25.01 -3.16 8.09
CA SER A 445 -25.73 -4.43 7.90
C SER A 445 -27.02 -4.19 7.13
N LEU A 446 -27.50 -5.20 6.41
CA LEU A 446 -28.77 -5.24 5.68
C LEU A 446 -28.92 -4.07 4.68
N ASN A 447 -27.80 -3.51 4.23
CA ASN A 447 -27.75 -2.33 3.35
C ASN A 447 -27.58 -2.70 1.86
N GLY A 448 -27.68 -3.99 1.54
CA GLY A 448 -27.53 -4.51 0.19
C GLY A 448 -26.09 -4.47 -0.36
N ARG A 449 -25.10 -4.17 0.48
CA ARG A 449 -23.65 -4.17 0.17
C ARG A 449 -22.92 -5.22 0.97
N SER A 450 -21.64 -5.45 0.65
CA SER A 450 -20.75 -6.27 1.46
C SER A 450 -19.89 -5.39 2.35
N ASN A 451 -20.03 -5.52 3.67
CA ASN A 451 -19.31 -4.75 4.69
C ASN A 451 -18.35 -5.68 5.43
N TYR A 452 -17.06 -5.39 5.42
CA TYR A 452 -16.03 -6.33 5.87
C TYR A 452 -14.76 -5.65 6.39
N TYR A 453 -13.85 -6.44 6.97
CA TYR A 453 -12.56 -5.96 7.50
C TYR A 453 -12.67 -4.83 8.56
N PRO A 454 -13.46 -5.01 9.64
CA PRO A 454 -13.55 -4.02 10.70
C PRO A 454 -12.19 -3.79 11.38
N ARG A 455 -11.93 -2.57 11.84
CA ARG A 455 -10.76 -2.14 12.62
C ARG A 455 -11.12 -0.99 13.55
N PHE A 456 -10.93 -1.20 14.84
CA PHE A 456 -11.03 -0.11 15.81
C PHE A 456 -9.75 0.73 15.82
N SER A 457 -9.90 2.04 16.02
CA SER A 457 -8.78 2.90 16.36
C SER A 457 -8.23 2.56 17.76
N PRO A 458 -6.91 2.68 18.01
CA PRO A 458 -6.33 2.37 19.33
C PRO A 458 -6.89 3.17 20.50
N ASP A 459 -7.35 4.41 20.26
CA ASP A 459 -8.04 5.24 21.26
C ASP A 459 -9.49 4.82 21.52
N GLY A 460 -9.97 3.81 20.77
CA GLY A 460 -11.30 3.27 20.90
C GLY A 460 -12.42 4.23 20.51
N ARG A 461 -12.15 5.30 19.73
CA ARG A 461 -13.18 6.28 19.31
C ARG A 461 -13.86 5.92 18.00
N TRP A 462 -13.18 5.20 17.11
CA TRP A 462 -13.61 4.95 15.75
C TRP A 462 -13.60 3.47 15.41
N LEU A 463 -14.56 3.06 14.58
CA LEU A 463 -14.54 1.81 13.83
C LEU A 463 -14.43 2.16 12.34
N SER A 464 -13.38 1.69 11.69
CA SER A 464 -13.27 1.69 10.24
C SER A 464 -13.54 0.30 9.66
N PHE A 465 -14.08 0.23 8.45
CA PHE A 465 -14.36 -1.02 7.74
C PHE A 465 -14.41 -0.76 6.23
N CYS A 466 -14.38 -1.80 5.42
CA CYS A 466 -14.54 -1.68 3.97
C CYS A 466 -15.99 -1.98 3.56
N THR A 467 -16.51 -1.27 2.56
CA THR A 467 -17.75 -1.64 1.86
C THR A 467 -17.47 -1.91 0.38
N SER A 468 -18.21 -2.82 -0.23
CA SER A 468 -18.15 -3.09 -1.69
C SER A 468 -19.50 -3.59 -2.21
N ASP A 469 -19.62 -3.79 -3.52
CA ASP A 469 -20.85 -4.35 -4.11
C ASP A 469 -21.05 -5.85 -3.77
N GLY A 470 -19.98 -6.55 -3.37
CA GLY A 470 -19.99 -7.99 -3.12
C GLY A 470 -18.58 -8.56 -2.83
N GLY A 471 -18.53 -9.60 -2.01
CA GLY A 471 -17.31 -10.27 -1.53
C GLY A 471 -16.47 -9.41 -0.59
N SER A 472 -15.24 -9.85 -0.31
CA SER A 472 -14.28 -9.17 0.58
C SER A 472 -12.88 -9.03 -0.07
N LEU A 473 -11.86 -8.66 0.71
CA LEU A 473 -10.46 -8.38 0.30
C LEU A 473 -10.30 -7.02 -0.41
N ILE A 474 -9.60 -6.93 -1.53
CA ILE A 474 -9.52 -5.71 -2.35
C ILE A 474 -10.32 -5.91 -3.63
N LYS A 475 -11.58 -5.49 -3.61
CA LYS A 475 -12.49 -5.45 -4.77
C LYS A 475 -12.40 -4.09 -5.45
N SER A 476 -12.62 -4.04 -6.76
CA SER A 476 -12.67 -2.79 -7.53
C SER A 476 -13.61 -1.70 -6.98
N SER A 477 -14.73 -2.08 -6.35
CA SER A 477 -15.66 -1.14 -5.68
C SER A 477 -15.43 -0.99 -4.18
N SER A 478 -14.26 -1.38 -3.66
CA SER A 478 -13.96 -1.25 -2.23
C SER A 478 -13.67 0.19 -1.87
N ASP A 479 -14.42 0.69 -0.89
CA ASP A 479 -14.17 1.95 -0.22
C ASP A 479 -14.06 1.72 1.29
N ILE A 480 -13.24 2.52 1.96
CA ILE A 480 -13.15 2.53 3.42
C ILE A 480 -14.23 3.43 4.00
N TYR A 481 -14.93 2.97 5.03
CA TYR A 481 -15.94 3.68 5.79
C TYR A 481 -15.51 3.81 7.24
N ILE A 482 -16.02 4.82 7.93
CA ILE A 482 -15.75 5.11 9.34
C ILE A 482 -17.05 5.44 10.09
N MET A 483 -17.15 4.97 11.33
CA MET A 483 -18.23 5.29 12.27
C MET A 483 -17.72 5.34 13.71
N ARG A 484 -18.56 5.78 14.65
CA ARG A 484 -18.24 5.77 16.07
C ARG A 484 -18.11 4.34 16.59
N SER A 485 -17.16 4.11 17.48
CA SER A 485 -16.86 2.80 18.07
C SER A 485 -17.97 2.24 18.96
N ASP A 486 -18.88 3.09 19.45
CA ASP A 486 -20.10 2.68 20.17
C ASP A 486 -21.16 2.07 19.24
N LEU A 487 -20.84 1.95 17.95
CA LEU A 487 -21.66 1.34 16.90
C LEU A 487 -22.99 2.06 16.67
N LYS A 488 -23.09 3.33 17.09
CA LYS A 488 -24.28 4.16 16.91
C LYS A 488 -24.13 5.13 15.75
N GLY A 489 -25.26 5.39 15.08
CA GLY A 489 -25.34 6.32 13.95
C GLY A 489 -24.84 5.72 12.64
N PRO A 490 -25.03 6.44 11.52
CA PRO A 490 -24.66 5.93 10.21
C PRO A 490 -23.14 5.99 9.99
N PRO A 491 -22.55 4.98 9.34
CA PRO A 491 -21.19 5.08 8.84
C PRO A 491 -21.10 6.08 7.69
N ARG A 492 -19.94 6.72 7.54
CA ARG A 492 -19.64 7.60 6.41
C ARG A 492 -18.51 7.02 5.56
N ARG A 493 -18.57 7.25 4.26
CA ARG A 493 -17.46 6.97 3.35
C ARG A 493 -16.29 7.89 3.70
N LEU A 494 -15.10 7.32 3.87
CA LEU A 494 -13.90 8.08 4.20
C LEU A 494 -13.56 9.05 3.05
N GLU A 495 -13.28 10.30 3.37
CA GLU A 495 -13.12 11.40 2.41
C GLU A 495 -11.89 11.23 1.51
N SER A 496 -10.90 10.44 1.97
CA SER A 496 -9.68 10.14 1.23
C SER A 496 -9.83 9.05 0.15
N ASN A 497 -10.99 8.39 0.09
CA ASN A 497 -11.28 7.43 -0.98
C ASN A 497 -11.46 8.15 -2.32
N VAL A 498 -11.17 7.46 -3.42
CA VAL A 498 -11.32 8.01 -4.77
C VAL A 498 -12.33 7.21 -5.60
N ASP A 499 -13.13 7.87 -6.43
CA ASP A 499 -14.25 7.22 -7.16
C ASP A 499 -13.82 6.24 -8.28
N TYR A 500 -12.52 6.13 -8.53
CA TYR A 500 -11.96 5.44 -9.68
C TYR A 500 -11.04 4.28 -9.31
N ALA A 501 -10.80 4.04 -8.02
CA ALA A 501 -9.92 2.98 -7.57
C ALA A 501 -10.39 2.38 -6.25
N ALA A 502 -9.92 1.16 -5.98
CA ALA A 502 -10.20 0.45 -4.75
C ALA A 502 -9.25 0.85 -3.62
N ASP A 503 -9.81 1.06 -2.44
CA ASP A 503 -9.11 1.27 -1.19
C ASP A 503 -9.54 0.19 -0.17
N SER A 504 -8.58 -0.53 0.39
CA SER A 504 -8.84 -1.62 1.37
C SER A 504 -7.60 -1.93 2.21
N TRP A 505 -7.63 -3.00 3.00
CA TRP A 505 -6.52 -3.45 3.86
C TRP A 505 -5.95 -2.33 4.72
N HIS A 506 -6.81 -1.64 5.46
CA HIS A 506 -6.41 -0.50 6.26
C HIS A 506 -5.93 -0.90 7.67
N SER A 507 -5.04 -0.11 8.26
CA SER A 507 -4.54 -0.27 9.62
C SER A 507 -4.30 1.09 10.26
N TRP A 508 -4.72 1.23 11.52
CA TRP A 508 -4.53 2.45 12.32
C TRP A 508 -3.12 2.54 12.88
N SER A 509 -2.58 3.76 12.91
CA SER A 509 -1.39 4.12 13.69
C SER A 509 -1.67 4.04 15.18
N SER A 510 -0.62 3.84 15.97
CA SER A 510 -0.67 3.78 17.44
C SER A 510 -1.33 4.98 18.10
N ASN A 511 -1.21 6.17 17.49
CA ASN A 511 -1.80 7.41 17.98
C ASN A 511 -3.23 7.69 17.48
N SER A 512 -3.85 6.78 16.72
CA SER A 512 -5.22 6.91 16.20
C SER A 512 -5.47 8.09 15.25
N ARG A 513 -4.40 8.74 14.75
CA ARG A 513 -4.49 9.91 13.86
C ARG A 513 -4.12 9.60 12.41
N TRP A 514 -3.71 8.38 12.11
CA TRP A 514 -3.37 7.97 10.75
C TRP A 514 -3.94 6.59 10.42
N LEU A 515 -4.35 6.45 9.15
CA LEU A 515 -4.63 5.17 8.52
C LEU A 515 -3.62 4.93 7.40
N VAL A 516 -2.99 3.75 7.40
CA VAL A 516 -2.34 3.20 6.20
C VAL A 516 -3.31 2.27 5.51
N PHE A 517 -3.38 2.30 4.19
CA PHE A 517 -4.21 1.39 3.41
C PHE A 517 -3.61 1.07 2.05
N ALA A 518 -4.04 -0.04 1.47
CA ALA A 518 -3.66 -0.46 0.12
C ALA A 518 -4.63 0.15 -0.89
N SER A 519 -4.09 0.87 -1.88
CA SER A 519 -4.86 1.57 -2.90
C SER A 519 -4.38 1.24 -4.30
N LYS A 520 -5.32 1.11 -5.25
CA LYS A 520 -5.03 0.94 -6.67
C LYS A 520 -5.11 2.24 -7.48
N ARG A 521 -5.03 3.39 -6.82
CA ARG A 521 -5.27 4.71 -7.47
C ARG A 521 -4.23 5.15 -8.50
N ASP A 522 -3.05 4.53 -8.50
CA ASP A 522 -1.98 4.87 -9.44
C ASP A 522 -2.22 4.28 -10.83
N ASP A 523 -2.42 2.97 -10.91
CA ASP A 523 -2.46 2.24 -12.19
C ASP A 523 -3.65 1.26 -12.31
N GLY A 524 -4.49 1.13 -11.27
CA GLY A 524 -5.61 0.18 -11.24
C GLY A 524 -5.20 -1.29 -11.09
N ILE A 525 -3.91 -1.62 -11.19
CA ILE A 525 -3.40 -2.99 -11.26
C ILE A 525 -2.74 -3.36 -9.94
N TYR A 526 -1.75 -2.58 -9.52
CA TYR A 526 -0.93 -2.84 -8.35
C TYR A 526 -1.40 -1.96 -7.19
N ALA A 527 -1.61 -2.57 -6.03
CA ALA A 527 -1.93 -1.81 -4.84
C ALA A 527 -0.65 -1.19 -4.26
N ARG A 528 -0.66 0.11 -3.99
CA ARG A 528 0.39 0.86 -3.28
C ARG A 528 -0.10 1.27 -1.90
N LEU A 529 0.81 1.63 -1.00
CA LEU A 529 0.44 2.09 0.33
C LEU A 529 0.22 3.60 0.35
N TYR A 530 -0.90 4.01 0.92
CA TYR A 530 -1.27 5.41 1.16
C TYR A 530 -1.53 5.66 2.63
N PHE A 531 -1.28 6.89 3.05
CA PHE A 531 -1.52 7.40 4.39
C PHE A 531 -2.55 8.52 4.33
N THR A 532 -3.52 8.49 5.22
CA THR A 532 -4.43 9.63 5.45
C THR A 532 -4.41 10.02 6.92
N TYR A 533 -4.36 11.32 7.17
CA TYR A 533 -4.54 11.89 8.49
C TYR A 533 -6.03 11.92 8.83
N ILE A 534 -6.37 11.46 10.04
CA ILE A 534 -7.70 11.45 10.60
C ILE A 534 -7.73 12.48 11.72
N ASP A 535 -8.59 13.49 11.61
CA ASP A 535 -8.73 14.52 12.63
C ASP A 535 -9.49 14.04 13.88
N GLU A 536 -9.75 14.94 14.82
CA GLU A 536 -10.45 14.63 16.07
C GLU A 536 -11.91 14.20 15.82
N GLU A 537 -12.54 14.70 14.77
CA GLU A 537 -13.91 14.41 14.35
C GLU A 537 -13.99 13.19 13.42
N GLY A 538 -12.84 12.60 13.10
CA GLY A 538 -12.67 11.41 12.28
C GLY A 538 -12.72 11.69 10.77
N HIS A 539 -12.61 12.93 10.33
CA HIS A 539 -12.54 13.27 8.91
C HIS A 539 -11.16 12.93 8.36
N ALA A 540 -11.15 12.33 7.18
CA ALA A 540 -9.92 12.02 6.48
C ALA A 540 -9.46 13.19 5.60
N HIS A 541 -8.16 13.40 5.55
CA HIS A 541 -7.53 14.34 4.63
C HIS A 541 -7.08 13.64 3.34
N PRO A 542 -6.84 14.39 2.24
CA PRO A 542 -6.33 13.81 1.01
C PRO A 542 -5.06 12.99 1.25
N ALA A 543 -5.11 11.72 0.83
CA ALA A 543 -4.08 10.75 1.18
C ALA A 543 -2.79 10.91 0.36
N VAL A 544 -1.66 10.65 0.99
CA VAL A 544 -0.32 10.70 0.40
C VAL A 544 0.28 9.30 0.26
N ARG A 545 1.10 9.06 -0.77
CA ARG A 545 1.70 7.76 -1.07
C ARG A 545 2.94 7.54 -0.22
N LEU A 546 3.15 6.32 0.27
CA LEU A 546 4.44 5.90 0.84
C LEU A 546 5.54 6.04 -0.24
N PRO A 547 6.56 6.89 -0.04
CA PRO A 547 7.58 7.09 -1.06
C PRO A 547 8.46 5.85 -1.26
N VAL A 548 8.65 5.49 -2.53
CA VAL A 548 9.46 4.34 -2.98
C VAL A 548 10.21 4.74 -4.25
N LYS A 549 11.52 4.46 -4.30
CA LYS A 549 12.37 4.89 -5.43
C LYS A 549 12.06 4.13 -6.72
N GLU A 550 11.74 2.84 -6.58
CA GLU A 550 11.39 1.96 -7.69
C GLU A 550 10.15 1.16 -7.29
N LEU A 551 9.07 1.30 -8.05
CA LEU A 551 7.83 0.59 -7.79
C LEU A 551 7.99 -0.88 -8.22
N PRO A 552 7.77 -1.86 -7.33
CA PRO A 552 7.83 -3.26 -7.72
C PRO A 552 6.63 -3.60 -8.64
N PRO A 553 6.80 -4.56 -9.56
CA PRO A 553 5.70 -5.15 -10.33
C PRO A 553 4.87 -6.12 -9.46
N ALA A 554 4.49 -5.67 -8.27
CA ALA A 554 3.78 -6.41 -7.24
C ALA A 554 2.97 -5.44 -6.38
N SER A 555 1.91 -5.95 -5.75
CA SER A 555 1.03 -5.18 -4.86
C SER A 555 1.51 -5.27 -3.42
N TYR A 556 1.43 -4.16 -2.70
CA TYR A 556 1.51 -4.13 -1.25
C TYR A 556 0.19 -4.65 -0.68
N ASN A 557 0.26 -5.45 0.38
CA ASN A 557 -0.91 -6.09 0.98
C ASN A 557 -0.75 -6.23 2.50
N ILE A 558 -1.87 -6.08 3.22
CA ILE A 558 -1.98 -6.15 4.68
C ILE A 558 -0.90 -5.29 5.36
N PRO A 559 -0.92 -3.96 5.16
CA PRO A 559 -0.07 -3.08 5.93
C PRO A 559 -0.51 -3.05 7.40
N GLU A 560 0.46 -3.03 8.30
CA GLU A 560 0.29 -2.85 9.73
C GLU A 560 1.22 -1.72 10.18
N PHE A 561 0.64 -0.63 10.69
CA PHE A 561 1.41 0.41 11.37
C PHE A 561 1.92 -0.10 12.72
N VAL A 562 3.18 0.22 13.02
CA VAL A 562 3.81 0.01 14.33
C VAL A 562 4.75 1.16 14.67
N ALA A 563 4.65 1.70 15.89
CA ALA A 563 5.39 2.88 16.31
C ALA A 563 6.92 2.69 16.33
N HIS A 564 7.37 1.49 16.67
CA HIS A 564 8.79 1.14 16.76
C HIS A 564 9.09 -0.09 15.91
N ARG A 565 10.35 -0.20 15.48
CA ARG A 565 10.82 -1.37 14.72
C ARG A 565 10.67 -2.61 15.60
N PRO A 566 9.91 -3.64 15.16
CA PRO A 566 9.83 -4.85 15.95
C PRO A 566 11.22 -5.49 16.08
N PRO A 567 11.69 -5.82 17.30
CA PRO A 567 13.01 -6.38 17.56
C PRO A 567 13.06 -7.88 17.24
N ILE A 568 12.46 -8.26 16.11
CA ILE A 568 12.32 -9.63 15.64
C ILE A 568 13.19 -9.79 14.40
N THR A 569 13.99 -10.86 14.37
CA THR A 569 14.78 -11.24 13.19
C THR A 569 14.07 -12.37 12.45
N ASP A 570 14.22 -12.41 11.12
CA ASP A 570 13.69 -13.51 10.30
C ASP A 570 14.09 -14.88 10.86
N GLY A 571 15.36 -15.05 11.28
CA GLY A 571 15.86 -16.32 11.82
C GLY A 571 15.18 -16.75 13.13
N ASN A 572 14.98 -15.81 14.07
CA ASN A 572 14.34 -16.12 15.35
C ASN A 572 12.85 -16.44 15.17
N LEU A 573 12.15 -15.63 14.37
CA LEU A 573 10.74 -15.85 14.10
C LEU A 573 10.54 -17.15 13.32
N TYR A 574 11.33 -17.38 12.28
CA TYR A 574 11.28 -18.62 11.50
C TYR A 574 11.53 -19.86 12.37
N LYS A 575 12.53 -19.83 13.25
CA LYS A 575 12.81 -20.95 14.15
C LYS A 575 11.61 -21.28 15.05
N ALA A 576 10.88 -20.26 15.49
CA ALA A 576 9.68 -20.42 16.31
C ALA A 576 8.49 -21.02 15.54
N VAL A 577 8.34 -20.69 14.25
CA VAL A 577 7.14 -21.03 13.47
C VAL A 577 7.38 -22.03 12.33
N ARG A 578 8.56 -22.65 12.23
CA ARG A 578 8.87 -23.64 11.19
C ARG A 578 8.07 -24.93 11.37
N VAL A 579 7.76 -25.61 10.25
CA VAL A 579 6.90 -26.80 10.24
C VAL A 579 7.48 -27.95 11.07
N GLU A 580 8.81 -28.06 11.12
CA GLU A 580 9.54 -29.10 11.84
C GLU A 580 9.54 -28.90 13.36
N GLY A 581 9.12 -27.73 13.86
CA GLY A 581 9.04 -27.45 15.29
C GLY A 581 7.96 -28.28 16.00
N PRO A 582 8.08 -28.52 17.32
CA PRO A 582 7.00 -29.13 18.09
C PRO A 582 5.78 -28.21 18.13
N ALA A 583 4.57 -28.79 18.23
CA ALA A 583 3.33 -28.05 18.44
C ALA A 583 2.92 -28.16 19.92
N LEU A 584 2.50 -27.06 20.53
CA LEU A 584 1.71 -27.06 21.74
C LEU A 584 0.26 -27.41 21.36
N SER A 585 -0.28 -28.48 21.93
CA SER A 585 -1.69 -28.83 21.77
C SER A 585 -2.55 -27.99 22.73
N VAL A 586 -3.61 -27.42 22.18
CA VAL A 586 -4.60 -26.64 22.92
C VAL A 586 -5.75 -27.54 23.34
N GLN A 587 -6.28 -27.34 24.54
CA GLN A 587 -7.42 -28.10 25.03
C GLN A 587 -8.71 -27.64 24.32
N GLY A 588 -9.52 -28.61 23.91
CA GLY A 588 -10.87 -28.38 23.41
C GLY A 588 -11.78 -27.94 24.55
N GLY A 589 -12.71 -27.04 24.24
CA GLY A 589 -13.46 -26.31 25.24
C GLY A 589 -14.95 -26.54 25.33
#